data_AF-A0AAP0IL52-F1
#
_entry.id   AF-A0AAP0IL52-F1
#
_cell.length_a   1.000
_cell.length_b   1.000
_cell.length_c   1.000
_cell.angle_alpha   90.00
_cell.angle_beta   90.00
_cell.angle_gamma   90.00
#
_symmetry.space_group_name_H-M   'P 1'
#
loop_
_entity.id
_entity.type
_entity.pdbx_description
1 polymer ?
#
loop_
_entity_poly.entity_id
_entity_poly.type
_entity_poly.pdbx_seq_one_letter_code
_entity_poly.pdbx_strand_id
1 'polypeptide(L)'
;MFSLLNVGAISDSQPESPLMESIEPTNSFQPYITLSKVLRKKMLRSIESDFELVYVGQTCLCWEALHLQYLKVEALANSGFIKGVFHDNVAGKFQKFQVLLERFMEDERTKGRKRYWNYVQGRFSLKSLLQVPEISGYYEEEREGLTGQCTKIRDVLKAIEKSINALWLFLKTDNTESWWKLRNIVWTFQTVEDPKDLKLLADLKRGLQRVSLSS
;
A
#
# COMPACT_ATOMS: atom_id res chain seq x y z
N MET A 1 -44.83 -40.09 -84.23
CA MET A 1 -44.79 -39.18 -83.07
C MET A 1 -43.87 -38.02 -83.46
N PHE A 2 -44.44 -36.82 -83.58
CA PHE A 2 -43.84 -35.51 -83.90
C PHE A 2 -42.49 -35.25 -83.21
N SER A 3 -41.55 -34.39 -83.62
CA SER A 3 -41.23 -33.62 -84.83
C SER A 3 -39.82 -33.01 -84.59
N LEU A 4 -39.10 -32.76 -85.67
CA LEU A 4 -37.83 -32.02 -85.77
C LEU A 4 -37.89 -30.61 -85.16
N LEU A 5 -36.76 -30.07 -84.69
CA LEU A 5 -36.11 -28.88 -85.28
C LEU A 5 -34.77 -28.53 -84.61
N ASN A 6 -33.97 -27.80 -85.37
CA ASN A 6 -32.52 -27.83 -85.47
C ASN A 6 -31.97 -26.39 -85.34
N VAL A 7 -30.72 -26.27 -84.87
CA VAL A 7 -29.68 -25.29 -85.29
C VAL A 7 -29.80 -23.79 -84.95
N GLY A 8 -28.71 -23.32 -84.31
CA GLY A 8 -27.94 -22.09 -84.59
C GLY A 8 -26.70 -22.08 -83.67
N ALA A 9 -25.45 -22.33 -84.07
CA ALA A 9 -24.51 -21.54 -84.92
C ALA A 9 -24.24 -20.12 -84.37
N ILE A 10 -23.04 -19.54 -84.22
CA ILE A 10 -21.64 -19.81 -84.64
C ILE A 10 -20.69 -18.80 -83.90
N SER A 11 -19.41 -19.18 -83.76
CA SER A 11 -18.14 -18.41 -83.67
C SER A 11 -17.65 -17.60 -82.45
N ASP A 12 -16.39 -17.95 -82.13
CA ASP A 12 -15.27 -17.21 -81.53
C ASP A 12 -15.26 -15.68 -81.63
N SER A 13 -14.81 -15.05 -80.54
CA SER A 13 -13.75 -14.02 -80.56
C SER A 13 -13.29 -13.65 -79.14
N GLN A 14 -12.00 -13.84 -78.85
CA GLN A 14 -11.30 -13.05 -77.82
C GLN A 14 -11.22 -11.59 -78.31
N PRO A 15 -11.25 -10.60 -77.40
CA PRO A 15 -10.01 -9.88 -77.14
C PRO A 15 -9.82 -9.37 -75.70
N GLU A 16 -8.54 -9.25 -75.33
CA GLU A 16 -7.92 -8.20 -74.50
C GLU A 16 -8.42 -7.94 -73.05
N SER A 17 -7.51 -8.18 -72.10
CA SER A 17 -7.50 -7.53 -70.78
C SER A 17 -7.37 -6.01 -70.91
N PRO A 18 -7.94 -5.21 -69.99
CA PRO A 18 -7.03 -4.58 -69.03
C PRO A 18 -7.58 -4.38 -67.60
N LEU A 19 -6.61 -4.23 -66.70
CA LEU A 19 -6.66 -3.61 -65.37
C LEU A 19 -7.12 -4.49 -64.19
N MET A 20 -6.11 -5.06 -63.53
CA MET A 20 -6.10 -5.18 -62.07
C MET A 20 -6.56 -3.87 -61.44
N GLU A 21 -7.74 -3.87 -60.84
CA GLU A 21 -7.99 -3.00 -59.70
C GLU A 21 -7.65 -3.83 -58.46
N SER A 22 -6.41 -3.69 -58.01
CA SER A 22 -5.98 -4.21 -56.72
C SER A 22 -6.82 -3.52 -55.65
N ILE A 23 -7.81 -4.24 -55.13
CA ILE A 23 -8.48 -3.89 -53.89
C ILE A 23 -7.39 -3.84 -52.82
N GLU A 24 -6.98 -2.63 -52.43
CA GLU A 24 -6.14 -2.43 -51.27
C GLU A 24 -6.80 -3.16 -50.09
N PRO A 25 -6.05 -3.96 -49.31
CA PRO A 25 -6.61 -4.51 -48.10
C PRO A 25 -6.86 -3.33 -47.17
N THR A 26 -8.14 -2.97 -47.01
CA THR A 26 -8.58 -1.98 -46.05
C THR A 26 -8.05 -2.41 -44.68
N ASN A 27 -7.00 -1.71 -44.23
CA ASN A 27 -6.30 -1.95 -42.98
C ASN A 27 -7.13 -1.42 -41.80
N SER A 28 -8.41 -1.82 -41.71
CA SER A 28 -9.37 -1.29 -40.74
C SER A 28 -9.40 -2.06 -39.40
N PHE A 29 -8.56 -3.07 -39.20
CA PHE A 29 -8.54 -3.88 -37.97
C PHE A 29 -7.75 -3.28 -36.79
N GLN A 30 -7.37 -2.00 -36.82
CA GLN A 30 -6.44 -1.41 -35.84
C GLN A 30 -6.99 -0.45 -34.75
N PRO A 31 -8.23 0.08 -34.76
CA PRO A 31 -8.70 0.95 -33.68
C PRO A 31 -8.96 0.17 -32.37
N TYR A 32 -9.59 -0.99 -32.45
CA TYR A 32 -10.03 -1.77 -31.29
C TYR A 32 -8.85 -2.37 -30.50
N ILE A 33 -7.79 -2.83 -31.19
CA ILE A 33 -6.59 -3.36 -30.55
C ILE A 33 -5.82 -2.26 -29.80
N THR A 34 -5.79 -1.05 -30.34
CA THR A 34 -5.07 0.09 -29.73
C THR A 34 -5.84 0.65 -28.53
N LEU A 35 -7.17 0.80 -28.64
CA LEU A 35 -8.03 1.20 -27.54
C LEU A 35 -8.00 0.17 -26.39
N SER A 36 -7.95 -1.14 -26.70
CA SER A 36 -7.83 -2.18 -25.66
C SER A 36 -6.48 -2.17 -24.94
N LYS A 37 -5.39 -1.76 -25.62
CA LYS A 37 -4.06 -1.59 -25.01
C LYS A 37 -4.01 -0.37 -24.09
N VAL A 38 -4.60 0.75 -24.51
CA VAL A 38 -4.77 1.96 -23.66
C VAL A 38 -5.67 1.65 -22.45
N LEU A 39 -6.76 0.92 -22.72
CA LEU A 39 -7.61 0.15 -21.81
C LEU A 39 -6.83 -0.44 -20.64
N ARG A 40 -6.08 -1.48 -20.99
CA ARG A 40 -5.29 -2.28 -20.06
C ARG A 40 -4.24 -1.46 -19.31
N LYS A 41 -3.55 -0.54 -19.99
CA LYS A 41 -2.56 0.33 -19.33
C LYS A 41 -3.20 1.23 -18.27
N LYS A 42 -4.38 1.80 -18.54
CA LYS A 42 -5.12 2.62 -17.56
C LYS A 42 -5.56 1.77 -16.38
N MET A 43 -6.11 0.58 -16.64
CA MET A 43 -6.54 -0.36 -15.60
C MET A 43 -5.36 -0.80 -14.71
N LEU A 44 -4.21 -1.15 -15.31
CA LEU A 44 -3.02 -1.57 -14.56
C LEU A 44 -2.51 -0.45 -13.63
N ARG A 45 -2.48 0.80 -14.10
CA ARG A 45 -2.11 1.94 -13.25
C ARG A 45 -3.09 2.15 -12.09
N SER A 46 -4.39 1.98 -12.34
CA SER A 46 -5.40 2.05 -11.28
C SER A 46 -5.14 1.00 -10.21
N ILE A 47 -4.91 -0.25 -10.62
CA ILE A 47 -4.65 -1.36 -9.69
C ILE A 47 -3.34 -1.14 -8.92
N GLU A 48 -2.28 -0.65 -9.59
CA GLU A 48 -1.03 -0.29 -8.92
C GLU A 48 -1.26 0.78 -7.85
N SER A 49 -2.05 1.82 -8.15
CA SER A 49 -2.42 2.86 -7.19
C SER A 49 -3.23 2.30 -6.02
N ASP A 50 -4.16 1.38 -6.27
CA ASP A 50 -4.97 0.76 -5.22
C ASP A 50 -4.10 -0.10 -4.30
N PHE A 51 -3.12 -0.83 -4.85
CA PHE A 51 -2.16 -1.60 -4.05
C PHE A 51 -1.25 -0.73 -3.20
N GLU A 52 -0.79 0.40 -3.76
CA GLU A 52 -0.03 1.39 -3.00
C GLU A 52 -0.87 1.97 -1.86
N LEU A 53 -2.11 2.36 -2.13
CA LEU A 53 -3.04 2.88 -1.12
C LEU A 53 -3.27 1.89 0.02
N VAL A 54 -3.53 0.61 -0.31
CA VAL A 54 -3.71 -0.45 0.69
C VAL A 54 -2.44 -0.64 1.52
N TYR A 55 -1.26 -0.65 0.88
CA TYR A 55 0.01 -0.78 1.59
C TYR A 55 0.27 0.38 2.56
N VAL A 56 0.10 1.63 2.11
CA VAL A 56 0.29 2.83 2.93
C VAL A 56 -0.71 2.83 4.08
N GLY A 57 -2.00 2.61 3.80
CA GLY A 57 -3.04 2.57 4.82
C GLY A 57 -2.77 1.51 5.89
N GLN A 58 -2.32 0.32 5.50
CA GLN A 58 -1.98 -0.74 6.45
C GLN A 58 -0.74 -0.43 7.27
N THR A 59 0.23 0.28 6.70
CA THR A 59 1.42 0.72 7.43
C THR A 59 1.04 1.80 8.47
N CYS A 60 0.16 2.73 8.12
CA CYS A 60 -0.38 3.73 9.04
C CYS A 60 -1.15 3.08 10.20
N LEU A 61 -2.07 2.15 9.88
CA LEU A 61 -2.84 1.43 10.91
C LEU A 61 -1.93 0.60 11.82
N CYS A 62 -0.88 -0.01 11.27
CA CYS A 62 0.11 -0.74 12.04
C CYS A 62 0.85 0.19 13.03
N TRP A 63 1.26 1.38 12.58
CA TRP A 63 1.89 2.37 13.45
C TRP A 63 0.95 2.80 14.58
N GLU A 64 -0.28 3.18 14.24
CA GLU A 64 -1.28 3.65 15.21
C GLU A 64 -1.59 2.58 16.26
N ALA A 65 -1.89 1.36 15.82
CA ALA A 65 -2.14 0.24 16.74
C ALA A 65 -0.94 -0.03 17.66
N LEU A 66 0.29 0.02 17.13
CA LEU A 66 1.49 -0.24 17.91
C LEU A 66 1.76 0.85 18.95
N HIS A 67 1.57 2.12 18.57
CA HIS A 67 1.70 3.26 19.46
C HIS A 67 0.64 3.24 20.57
N LEU A 68 -0.61 2.89 20.23
CA LEU A 68 -1.67 2.73 21.22
C LEU A 68 -1.36 1.62 22.24
N GLN A 69 -0.82 0.49 21.78
CA GLN A 69 -0.38 -0.58 22.69
C GLN A 69 0.79 -0.13 23.58
N TYR A 70 1.74 0.63 23.04
CA TYR A 70 2.82 1.21 23.83
C TYR A 70 2.29 2.10 24.96
N LEU A 71 1.43 3.08 24.63
CA LEU A 71 0.85 3.98 25.63
C LEU A 71 0.08 3.23 26.72
N LYS A 72 -0.70 2.21 26.32
CA LYS A 72 -1.46 1.38 27.25
C LYS A 72 -0.54 0.65 28.24
N VAL A 73 0.52 0.02 27.74
CA VAL A 73 1.44 -0.76 28.58
C VAL A 73 2.35 0.15 29.41
N GLU A 74 2.78 1.29 28.87
CA GLU A 74 3.55 2.30 29.59
C GLU A 74 2.76 2.88 30.77
N ALA A 75 1.49 3.22 30.57
CA ALA A 75 0.62 3.69 31.65
C ALA A 75 0.49 2.67 32.78
N LEU A 76 0.32 1.39 32.43
CA LEU A 76 0.26 0.28 33.40
C LEU A 76 1.61 0.03 34.09
N ALA A 77 2.74 0.28 33.42
CA ALA A 77 4.06 0.13 34.01
C ALA A 77 4.37 1.25 35.01
N ASN A 78 3.82 2.46 34.77
CA ASN A 78 4.03 3.64 35.59
C ASN A 78 3.05 3.75 36.76
N SER A 79 1.92 3.05 36.75
CA SER A 79 0.89 3.11 37.82
C SER A 79 1.27 2.39 39.12
N GLY A 80 2.54 1.99 39.30
CA GLY A 80 3.04 1.40 40.55
C GLY A 80 2.80 -0.10 40.70
N PHE A 81 2.13 -0.76 39.75
CA PHE A 81 1.91 -2.21 39.73
C PHE A 81 3.16 -2.96 39.26
N ILE A 82 4.24 -2.88 40.04
CA ILE A 82 5.56 -3.47 39.75
C ILE A 82 5.47 -5.00 39.48
N LYS A 83 4.41 -5.65 39.97
CA LYS A 83 4.12 -7.08 39.77
C LYS A 83 2.99 -7.37 38.76
N GLY A 84 2.60 -6.41 37.92
CA GLY A 84 1.61 -6.65 36.87
C GLY A 84 2.11 -7.64 35.81
N VAL A 85 1.26 -8.59 35.43
CA VAL A 85 1.59 -9.68 34.50
C VAL A 85 0.50 -9.83 33.44
N PHE A 86 0.92 -10.17 32.22
CA PHE A 86 0.02 -10.55 31.14
C PHE A 86 -0.07 -12.07 31.05
N HIS A 87 -1.31 -12.58 31.02
CA HIS A 87 -1.60 -13.97 30.68
C HIS A 87 -1.42 -14.10 29.17
N ASP A 88 -0.54 -15.01 28.75
CA ASP A 88 0.00 -15.22 27.40
C ASP A 88 1.45 -14.77 27.24
N ASN A 89 2.11 -15.40 26.26
CA ASN A 89 3.41 -15.00 25.73
C ASN A 89 3.31 -13.74 24.85
N VAL A 90 2.83 -12.63 25.42
CA VAL A 90 2.65 -11.36 24.69
C VAL A 90 3.99 -10.90 24.09
N ALA A 91 5.09 -10.97 24.84
CA ALA A 91 6.41 -10.63 24.32
C ALA A 91 6.80 -11.49 23.11
N GLY A 92 6.52 -12.80 23.14
CA GLY A 92 6.74 -13.69 22.00
C GLY A 92 5.86 -13.36 20.78
N LYS A 93 4.62 -12.89 20.98
CA LYS A 93 3.77 -12.41 19.88
C LYS A 93 4.40 -11.18 19.20
N PHE A 94 4.93 -10.23 19.97
CA PHE A 94 5.67 -9.07 19.45
C PHE A 94 7.00 -9.44 18.79
N GLN A 95 7.71 -10.45 19.30
CA GLN A 95 8.89 -10.98 18.63
C GLN A 95 8.52 -11.58 17.27
N LYS A 96 7.43 -12.34 17.17
CA LYS A 96 6.95 -12.86 15.90
C LYS A 96 6.61 -11.75 14.91
N PHE A 97 5.99 -10.67 15.38
CA PHE A 97 5.74 -9.47 14.58
C PHE A 97 7.05 -8.87 14.01
N GLN A 98 8.09 -8.71 14.84
CA GLN A 98 9.41 -8.23 14.39
C GLN A 98 10.01 -9.13 13.30
N VAL A 99 10.02 -10.46 13.52
CA VAL A 99 10.54 -11.44 12.56
C VAL A 99 9.82 -11.36 11.22
N LEU A 100 8.52 -11.07 11.20
CA LEU A 100 7.77 -10.90 9.96
C LEU A 100 8.20 -9.65 9.18
N LEU A 101 8.47 -8.54 9.87
CA LEU A 101 9.00 -7.32 9.24
C LEU A 101 10.40 -7.55 8.67
N GLU A 102 11.28 -8.18 9.45
CA GLU A 102 12.65 -8.50 9.04
C GLU A 102 12.67 -9.42 7.83
N ARG A 103 11.94 -10.54 7.90
CA ARG A 103 11.81 -11.49 6.79
C ARG A 103 11.25 -10.84 5.54
N PHE A 104 10.28 -9.94 5.67
CA PHE A 104 9.76 -9.20 4.53
C PHE A 104 10.84 -8.33 3.87
N MET A 105 11.64 -7.60 4.67
CA MET A 105 12.73 -6.77 4.17
C MET A 105 13.84 -7.58 3.50
N GLU A 106 14.17 -8.76 4.03
CA GLU A 106 15.12 -9.69 3.42
C GLU A 106 14.63 -10.18 2.05
N ASP A 107 13.38 -10.66 1.99
CA ASP A 107 12.74 -11.11 0.77
C ASP A 107 12.68 -9.99 -0.29
N GLU A 108 12.38 -8.75 0.11
CA GLU A 108 12.29 -7.61 -0.78
C GLU A 108 13.63 -7.30 -1.48
N ARG A 109 14.75 -7.33 -0.73
CA ARG A 109 16.09 -7.07 -1.28
C ARG A 109 16.44 -8.00 -2.45
N THR A 110 15.87 -9.21 -2.47
CA THR A 110 16.11 -10.19 -3.54
C THR A 110 15.24 -9.98 -4.78
N LYS A 111 14.04 -9.40 -4.63
CA LYS A 111 12.99 -9.41 -5.67
C LYS A 111 13.03 -8.17 -6.57
N GLY A 112 13.63 -7.06 -6.14
CA GLY A 112 13.85 -5.86 -6.97
C GLY A 112 12.59 -5.16 -7.51
N ARG A 113 11.39 -5.58 -7.09
CA ARG A 113 10.11 -4.97 -7.47
C ARG A 113 9.73 -3.85 -6.50
N LYS A 114 8.77 -3.01 -6.90
CA LYS A 114 8.18 -1.96 -6.05
C LYS A 114 7.61 -2.56 -4.75
N ARG A 115 7.77 -1.85 -3.63
CA ARG A 115 7.45 -2.33 -2.28
C ARG A 115 6.00 -2.76 -2.08
N TYR A 116 5.04 -1.97 -2.57
CA TYR A 116 3.62 -2.33 -2.51
C TYR A 116 3.30 -3.63 -3.25
N TRP A 117 4.05 -3.95 -4.32
CA TRP A 117 3.88 -5.20 -5.06
C TRP A 117 4.38 -6.40 -4.24
N ASN A 118 5.57 -6.24 -3.62
CA ASN A 118 6.11 -7.24 -2.70
C ASN A 118 5.17 -7.45 -1.51
N TYR A 119 4.56 -6.38 -1.01
CA TYR A 119 3.57 -6.43 0.07
C TYR A 119 2.33 -7.24 -0.29
N VAL A 120 1.66 -6.92 -1.40
CA VAL A 120 0.44 -7.62 -1.83
C VAL A 120 0.73 -9.10 -2.11
N GLN A 121 1.86 -9.40 -2.73
CA GLN A 121 2.27 -10.79 -2.97
C GLN A 121 2.66 -11.50 -1.66
N GLY A 122 3.37 -10.79 -0.78
CA GLY A 122 3.85 -11.31 0.51
C GLY A 122 2.73 -11.60 1.50
N ARG A 123 1.62 -10.84 1.47
CA ARG A 123 0.41 -11.05 2.29
C ARG A 123 -0.19 -12.46 2.16
N PHE A 124 -0.03 -13.12 1.02
CA PHE A 124 -0.49 -14.51 0.85
C PHE A 124 0.32 -15.51 1.70
N SER A 125 1.62 -15.28 1.85
CA SER A 125 2.54 -16.15 2.60
C SER A 125 2.75 -15.70 4.05
N LEU A 126 2.68 -14.39 4.31
CA LEU A 126 2.89 -13.73 5.60
C LEU A 126 1.59 -13.06 6.04
N LYS A 127 0.56 -13.86 6.34
CA LYS A 127 -0.81 -13.40 6.60
C LYS A 127 -0.92 -12.34 7.70
N SER A 128 -0.01 -12.34 8.67
CA SER A 128 0.02 -11.41 9.80
C SER A 128 1.06 -10.29 9.66
N LEU A 129 1.62 -10.06 8.47
CA LEU A 129 2.53 -8.93 8.23
C LEU A 129 1.80 -7.59 8.45
N LEU A 130 2.42 -6.69 9.21
CA LEU A 130 1.85 -5.40 9.66
C LEU A 130 0.60 -5.54 10.56
N GLN A 131 0.30 -6.73 11.08
CA GLN A 131 -0.76 -6.91 12.08
C GLN A 131 -0.15 -6.87 13.47
N VAL A 132 -0.47 -5.82 14.22
CA VAL A 132 0.00 -5.66 15.59
C VAL A 132 -0.66 -6.72 16.49
N PRO A 133 0.12 -7.44 17.32
CA PRO A 133 -0.44 -8.38 18.28
C PRO A 133 -1.42 -7.72 19.25
N GLU A 134 -2.54 -8.39 19.49
CA GLU A 134 -3.47 -7.97 20.53
C GLU A 134 -2.88 -8.25 21.93
N ILE A 135 -3.03 -7.26 22.82
CA ILE A 135 -2.67 -7.38 24.23
C ILE A 135 -3.94 -7.51 25.07
N SER A 136 -4.15 -8.70 25.61
CA SER A 136 -5.25 -9.05 26.51
C SER A 136 -4.71 -9.67 27.80
N GLY A 137 -5.58 -9.83 28.82
CA GLY A 137 -5.25 -10.59 30.02
C GLY A 137 -4.25 -9.94 30.99
N TYR A 138 -4.32 -8.62 31.18
CA TYR A 138 -3.55 -7.94 32.24
C TYR A 138 -4.22 -8.16 33.60
N TYR A 139 -3.44 -8.57 34.60
CA TYR A 139 -3.89 -8.67 35.99
C TYR A 139 -2.79 -8.20 36.95
N GLU A 140 -3.21 -7.68 38.10
CA GLU A 140 -2.34 -7.43 39.24
C GLU A 140 -2.10 -8.75 39.97
N GLU A 141 -0.84 -9.14 40.14
CA GLU A 141 -0.48 -10.37 40.83
C GLU A 141 -0.76 -10.25 42.34
N GLU A 142 -2.00 -10.54 42.77
CA GLU A 142 -2.40 -10.44 44.18
C GLU A 142 -2.08 -11.68 45.02
N ARG A 143 -1.94 -12.88 44.44
CA ARG A 143 -1.39 -14.06 45.12
C ARG A 143 -1.24 -15.27 44.18
N GLU A 144 -0.11 -15.92 44.38
CA GLU A 144 0.32 -17.29 44.04
C GLU A 144 -0.71 -18.23 43.39
N GLY A 145 -0.35 -18.79 42.22
CA GLY A 145 -1.07 -19.94 41.65
C GLY A 145 -1.36 -19.91 40.14
N LEU A 146 -0.67 -19.08 39.35
CA LEU A 146 -0.96 -18.93 37.93
C LEU A 146 -0.19 -19.93 37.06
N THR A 147 -0.81 -21.10 36.84
CA THR A 147 -0.32 -22.16 35.96
C THR A 147 -0.54 -21.80 34.49
N GLY A 148 0.27 -20.89 33.96
CA GLY A 148 0.22 -20.49 32.55
C GLY A 148 1.45 -19.69 32.12
N GLN A 149 1.70 -19.59 30.81
CA GLN A 149 2.80 -18.77 30.30
C GLN A 149 2.48 -17.29 30.53
N CYS A 150 3.19 -16.70 31.48
CA CYS A 150 2.96 -15.34 31.97
C CYS A 150 4.12 -14.43 31.59
N THR A 151 3.83 -13.21 31.12
CA THR A 151 4.85 -12.24 30.72
C THR A 151 4.80 -11.01 31.62
N LYS A 152 5.93 -10.60 32.21
CA LYS A 152 6.01 -9.40 33.04
C LYS A 152 5.74 -8.15 32.21
N ILE A 153 5.08 -7.15 32.80
CA ILE A 153 4.77 -5.90 32.12
C ILE A 153 5.99 -5.21 31.50
N ARG A 154 7.14 -5.21 32.19
CA ARG A 154 8.39 -4.63 31.69
C ARG A 154 8.92 -5.34 30.44
N ASP A 155 8.75 -6.66 30.37
CA ASP A 155 9.20 -7.44 29.21
C ASP A 155 8.28 -7.19 28.01
N VAL A 156 6.97 -7.03 28.24
CA VAL A 156 6.01 -6.62 27.21
C VAL A 156 6.33 -5.23 26.68
N LEU A 157 6.56 -4.25 27.56
CA LEU A 157 6.92 -2.88 27.16
C LEU A 157 8.16 -2.87 26.27
N LYS A 158 9.22 -3.55 26.72
CA LYS A 158 10.46 -3.70 25.95
C LYS A 158 10.25 -4.40 24.60
N ALA A 159 9.34 -5.37 24.52
CA ALA A 159 9.01 -6.03 23.27
C ALA A 159 8.27 -5.10 22.29
N ILE A 160 7.40 -4.21 22.80
CA ILE A 160 6.72 -3.19 21.99
C ILE A 160 7.72 -2.15 21.48
N GLU A 161 8.62 -1.63 22.33
CA GLU A 161 9.68 -0.70 21.94
C GLU A 161 10.55 -1.25 20.81
N LYS A 162 10.96 -2.53 20.92
CA LYS A 162 11.69 -3.21 19.85
C LYS A 162 10.89 -3.32 18.56
N SER A 163 9.58 -3.56 18.67
CA SER A 163 8.68 -3.63 17.53
C SER A 163 8.51 -2.27 16.86
N ILE A 164 8.47 -1.18 17.63
CA ILE A 164 8.46 0.21 17.14
C ILE A 164 9.73 0.48 16.35
N ASN A 165 10.90 0.12 16.90
CA ASN A 165 12.17 0.28 16.20
C ASN A 165 12.24 -0.56 14.92
N ALA A 166 11.74 -1.80 14.93
CA ALA A 166 11.66 -2.64 13.75
C ALA A 166 10.76 -2.03 12.66
N LEU A 167 9.60 -1.47 13.04
CA LEU A 167 8.71 -0.76 12.12
C LEU A 167 9.35 0.53 11.58
N TRP A 168 10.12 1.24 12.41
CA TRP A 168 10.88 2.42 11.95
C TRP A 168 11.95 2.03 10.93
N LEU A 169 12.71 0.95 11.15
CA LEU A 169 13.67 0.42 10.18
C LEU A 169 12.97 -0.04 8.90
N PHE A 170 11.80 -0.68 9.03
CA PHE A 170 10.93 -1.03 7.91
C PHE A 170 10.58 0.21 7.08
N LEU A 171 10.10 1.29 7.69
CA LEU A 171 9.77 2.54 6.98
C LEU A 171 10.99 3.21 6.36
N LYS A 172 12.14 3.20 7.06
CA LYS A 172 13.37 3.82 6.58
C LYS A 172 13.90 3.14 5.31
N THR A 173 13.77 1.82 5.23
CA THR A 173 14.17 1.04 4.04
C THR A 173 13.24 1.22 2.85
N ASP A 174 11.98 1.59 3.07
CA ASP A 174 11.03 1.96 2.01
C ASP A 174 11.39 3.34 1.42
N ASN A 175 11.85 4.25 2.28
CA ASN A 175 12.14 5.64 1.91
C ASN A 175 13.42 5.79 1.06
N THR A 176 14.33 4.82 1.04
CA THR A 176 15.62 4.95 0.32
C THR A 176 15.51 5.08 -1.21
N GLU A 177 14.37 4.74 -1.82
CA GLU A 177 14.07 4.94 -3.26
C GLU A 177 13.06 6.08 -3.53
N SER A 178 12.44 6.60 -2.48
CA SER A 178 11.27 7.49 -2.55
C SER A 178 11.46 8.82 -1.82
N TRP A 179 12.49 8.99 -0.99
CA TRP A 179 12.73 10.24 -0.25
C TRP A 179 12.90 11.45 -1.18
N TRP A 180 13.55 11.27 -2.34
CA TRP A 180 13.66 12.32 -3.36
C TRP A 180 12.33 12.62 -4.08
N LYS A 181 11.42 11.64 -4.19
CA LYS A 181 10.08 11.83 -4.77
C LYS A 181 9.10 12.45 -3.76
N LEU A 182 9.17 12.02 -2.50
CA LEU A 182 8.38 12.56 -1.40
C LEU A 182 8.77 14.01 -1.09
N ARG A 183 10.04 14.40 -1.24
CA ARG A 183 10.44 15.81 -1.17
C ARG A 183 9.59 16.63 -2.15
N ASN A 184 9.49 16.21 -3.42
CA ASN A 184 8.70 16.93 -4.44
C ASN A 184 7.18 16.93 -4.16
N ILE A 185 6.64 15.87 -3.54
CA ILE A 185 5.22 15.76 -3.17
C ILE A 185 4.89 16.61 -1.93
N VAL A 186 5.76 16.62 -0.92
CA VAL A 186 5.64 17.47 0.28
C VAL A 186 5.68 18.96 -0.09
N TRP A 187 6.47 19.34 -1.11
CA TRP A 187 6.43 20.69 -1.69
C TRP A 187 5.15 20.98 -2.52
N THR A 188 4.43 19.96 -3.01
CA THR A 188 3.16 20.16 -3.75
C THR A 188 1.93 20.17 -2.84
N PHE A 189 1.99 19.57 -1.65
CA PHE A 189 0.91 19.65 -0.65
C PHE A 189 0.89 20.97 0.14
N GLN A 190 1.84 21.87 -0.09
CA GLN A 190 1.94 23.15 0.63
C GLN A 190 1.32 24.35 -0.09
N THR A 191 0.55 24.16 -1.16
CA THR A 191 -0.05 25.30 -1.88
C THR A 191 -1.55 25.18 -2.09
N VAL A 192 -2.30 25.26 -1.00
CA VAL A 192 -3.61 25.94 -0.99
C VAL A 192 -3.82 26.60 0.40
N GLU A 193 -2.93 27.49 0.81
CA GLU A 193 -3.26 28.43 1.89
C GLU A 193 -3.81 29.70 1.24
N ASP A 194 -5.06 30.07 1.58
CA ASP A 194 -5.67 31.32 1.10
C ASP A 194 -4.77 32.48 1.57
N PRO A 195 -4.35 33.41 0.69
CA PRO A 195 -3.55 34.57 1.10
C PRO A 195 -4.19 35.40 2.23
N LYS A 196 -5.50 35.30 2.46
CA LYS A 196 -6.19 35.89 3.61
C LYS A 196 -5.81 35.23 4.94
N ASP A 197 -5.59 33.92 4.96
CA ASP A 197 -5.27 33.15 6.16
C ASP A 197 -3.84 33.45 6.65
N LEU A 198 -2.90 33.62 5.71
CA LEU A 198 -1.53 34.07 6.01
C LEU A 198 -1.51 35.46 6.64
N LYS A 199 -2.37 36.37 6.15
CA LYS A 199 -2.50 37.72 6.70
C LYS A 199 -3.12 37.70 8.10
N LEU A 200 -4.16 36.90 8.29
CA LEU A 200 -4.81 36.70 9.59
C LEU A 200 -3.81 36.16 10.63
N LEU A 201 -3.01 35.15 10.27
CA LEU A 201 -1.97 34.59 11.14
C LEU A 201 -0.93 35.66 11.53
N ALA A 202 -0.50 36.49 10.58
CA ALA A 202 0.46 37.57 10.83
C ALA A 202 -0.12 38.68 11.73
N ASP A 203 -1.42 38.95 11.65
CA ASP A 203 -2.11 39.91 12.51
C ASP A 203 -2.28 39.36 13.93
N LEU A 204 -2.68 38.09 14.07
CA LEU A 204 -2.80 37.40 15.37
C LEU A 204 -1.45 37.34 16.10
N LYS A 205 -0.37 37.00 15.38
CA LYS A 205 0.98 36.96 15.95
C LYS A 205 1.44 38.33 16.46
N ARG A 206 1.12 39.40 15.73
CA ARG A 206 1.40 40.79 16.17
C ARG A 206 0.55 41.20 17.37
N GLY A 207 -0.70 40.77 17.45
CA GLY A 207 -1.57 40.99 18.60
C GLY A 207 -1.01 40.35 19.87
N LEU A 208 -0.63 39.07 19.78
CA LEU A 208 -0.06 38.33 20.90
C LEU A 208 1.26 38.94 21.39
N GLN A 209 2.13 39.36 20.47
CA GLN A 209 3.39 40.03 20.83
C GLN A 209 3.18 41.37 21.54
N ARG A 210 2.12 42.11 21.22
CA ARG A 210 1.78 43.36 21.93
C ARG A 210 1.23 43.09 23.32
N VAL A 211 0.40 42.07 23.48
CA VAL A 211 -0.15 41.69 24.79
C VAL A 211 0.96 41.18 25.72
N SER A 212 1.93 40.42 25.19
CA SER A 212 3.08 39.94 25.98
C SER A 212 4.10 41.03 26.36
N LEU A 213 4.04 42.21 25.73
CA LEU A 213 4.93 43.35 26.03
C LEU A 213 4.24 44.44 26.86
N SER A 214 2.96 44.26 27.19
CA SER A 214 2.16 45.21 27.98
C SER A 214 1.69 44.63 29.32
N SER A 215 2.20 43.45 29.70
CA SER A 215 2.13 42.88 31.05
C SER A 215 3.53 42.89 31.66
#